data_AF-A0A069IMP5-F1
#
_entry.id   AF-A0A069IMP5-F1
#
_cell.length_a   1.000
_cell.length_b   1.000
_cell.length_c   1.000
_cell.angle_alpha   90.00
_cell.angle_beta   90.00
_cell.angle_gamma   90.00
#
_symmetry.space_group_name_H-M   'P 1'
#
loop_
_entity.id
_entity.type
_entity.pdbx_description
1 polymer ?
#
loop_
_entity_poly.entity_id
_entity_poly.type
_entity_poly.pdbx_seq_one_letter_code
_entity_poly.pdbx_strand_id
1 'polypeptide(L)'
;PLPRPPHQEEVVLVDCGGNPGSGAIESAVQRVRPGGTLIIRARAGACVGWLNIDKPMTVIGDSGFDPRRWDAATPTLQAPDGLPCLTVAPGVRVEVRDLVFASPRAGDAACVVGYNAEIVMSRVGFRHVGDEAALYVDGGLLDLRDVLIDARTVSAAIVADGAAVTLYETAVAGAQSGVDLTPRSGAPSTLTSVTLIGSEQPNNFGPRAIGLIVRAARDYGQVAVSNAKICGYVEGVAVEGASVSVSNSRICKGDKGAVLYNGELLFDQNRVRVNQVGVAAASGRAVVTGNSFAGVRDAIYAEERATIQARGNSVWSRDLCRPRFENRYRDRYAPSWNGNDGGYDCQQTPYPRDWWEAEDGPYFDQAYVLDGYDRYQQGYGWYDRAGRYIPDDRYRGDDRWRRGGWF
;
A
#
# COMPACT_ATOMS: atom_id res chain seq x y z
N PRO A 1 27.97 -23.13 16.35
CA PRO A 1 29.06 -22.32 15.75
C PRO A 1 30.11 -23.24 15.09
N LEU A 2 30.24 -23.17 13.77
CA LEU A 2 31.36 -23.80 13.06
C LEU A 2 32.65 -22.98 13.33
N PRO A 3 33.84 -23.62 13.38
CA PRO A 3 35.09 -22.90 13.60
C PRO A 3 35.36 -21.90 12.47
N ARG A 4 35.70 -20.65 12.81
CA ARG A 4 36.09 -19.64 11.80
C ARG A 4 37.37 -20.08 11.08
N PRO A 5 37.43 -20.01 9.74
CA PRO A 5 38.63 -20.39 9.00
C PRO A 5 39.82 -19.47 9.34
N PRO A 6 41.06 -19.99 9.31
CA PRO A 6 42.26 -19.25 9.69
C PRO A 6 42.61 -18.11 8.71
N HIS A 7 42.07 -18.14 7.50
CA HIS A 7 42.21 -17.10 6.50
C HIS A 7 40.84 -16.55 6.14
N GLN A 8 40.68 -15.24 6.32
CA GLN A 8 39.52 -14.49 5.84
C GLN A 8 39.90 -13.69 4.60
N GLU A 9 38.98 -13.62 3.65
CA GLU A 9 39.17 -13.03 2.33
C GLU A 9 38.38 -11.72 2.22
N GLU A 10 38.93 -10.75 1.48
CA GLU A 10 38.24 -9.49 1.20
C GLU A 10 37.06 -9.65 0.25
N VAL A 11 37.24 -10.49 -0.77
CA VAL A 11 36.23 -10.81 -1.78
C VAL A 11 36.18 -12.31 -1.93
N VAL A 12 34.99 -12.89 -1.77
CA VAL A 12 34.74 -14.32 -2.01
C VAL A 12 33.72 -14.46 -3.14
N LEU A 13 34.03 -15.27 -4.14
CA LEU A 13 33.11 -15.62 -5.23
C LEU A 13 32.59 -17.04 -5.04
N VAL A 14 31.29 -17.23 -5.16
CA VAL A 14 30.64 -18.53 -5.26
C VAL A 14 29.98 -18.66 -6.63
N ASP A 15 30.43 -19.62 -7.43
CA ASP A 15 29.82 -19.95 -8.72
C ASP A 15 29.05 -21.27 -8.63
N CYS A 16 27.72 -21.16 -8.62
CA CYS A 16 26.82 -22.30 -8.51
C CYS A 16 26.64 -23.06 -9.81
N GLY A 17 27.10 -22.51 -10.94
CA GLY A 17 27.17 -23.25 -12.20
C GLY A 17 28.28 -24.29 -12.24
N GLY A 18 29.26 -24.21 -11.32
CA GLY A 18 30.41 -25.12 -11.24
C GLY A 18 30.20 -26.36 -10.36
N ASN A 19 28.96 -26.63 -9.89
CA ASN A 19 28.66 -27.63 -8.87
C ASN A 19 29.46 -27.41 -7.56
N PRO A 20 29.15 -26.35 -6.79
CA PRO A 20 29.96 -25.94 -5.64
C PRO A 20 29.83 -26.86 -4.41
N GLY A 21 28.97 -27.89 -4.47
CA GLY A 21 28.62 -28.75 -3.33
C GLY A 21 27.64 -28.08 -2.36
N SER A 22 27.05 -28.88 -1.45
CA SER A 22 26.25 -28.35 -0.35
C SER A 22 27.14 -27.59 0.64
N GLY A 23 26.61 -26.53 1.26
CA GLY A 23 27.35 -25.75 2.26
C GLY A 23 28.28 -24.67 1.67
N ALA A 24 28.32 -24.49 0.35
CA ALA A 24 29.24 -23.56 -0.30
C ALA A 24 28.97 -22.10 0.06
N ILE A 25 27.68 -21.72 0.16
CA ILE A 25 27.25 -20.37 0.53
C ILE A 25 27.62 -20.10 2.00
N GLU A 26 27.32 -21.04 2.87
CA GLU A 26 27.59 -20.99 4.31
C GLU A 26 29.09 -20.90 4.60
N SER A 27 29.89 -21.70 3.89
CA SER A 27 31.35 -21.64 3.95
C SER A 27 31.87 -20.29 3.45
N ALA A 28 31.32 -19.76 2.35
CA ALA A 28 31.73 -18.48 1.80
C ALA A 28 31.46 -17.32 2.77
N VAL A 29 30.30 -17.29 3.43
CA VAL A 29 29.99 -16.30 4.47
C VAL A 29 31.03 -16.33 5.60
N GLN A 30 31.50 -17.52 6.00
CA GLN A 30 32.55 -17.64 7.01
C GLN A 30 33.91 -17.13 6.54
N ARG A 31 34.26 -17.35 5.27
CA ARG A 31 35.53 -16.88 4.68
C ARG A 31 35.59 -15.37 4.48
N VAL A 32 34.47 -14.70 4.19
CA VAL A 32 34.47 -13.24 4.02
C VAL A 32 34.91 -12.55 5.32
N ARG A 33 35.88 -11.63 5.24
CA ARG A 33 36.29 -10.80 6.39
C ARG A 33 35.20 -9.79 6.74
N PRO A 34 35.12 -9.28 7.99
CA PRO A 34 34.23 -8.15 8.31
C PRO A 34 34.44 -6.96 7.37
N GLY A 35 33.36 -6.43 6.82
CA GLY A 35 33.35 -5.38 5.80
C GLY A 35 33.69 -5.86 4.38
N GLY A 36 33.94 -7.16 4.17
CA GLY A 36 34.24 -7.74 2.87
C GLY A 36 33.01 -7.96 1.98
N THR A 37 33.23 -8.56 0.82
CA THR A 37 32.21 -8.78 -0.21
C THR A 37 32.05 -10.26 -0.57
N LEU A 38 30.81 -10.74 -0.59
CA LEU A 38 30.40 -12.02 -1.16
C LEU A 38 29.77 -11.79 -2.53
N ILE A 39 30.31 -12.43 -3.57
CA ILE A 39 29.76 -12.40 -4.92
C ILE A 39 29.11 -13.76 -5.22
N ILE A 40 27.83 -13.74 -5.60
CA ILE A 40 27.07 -14.92 -5.97
C ILE A 40 26.84 -14.94 -7.48
N ARG A 41 27.27 -16.02 -8.12
CA ARG A 41 27.08 -16.28 -9.56
C ARG A 41 26.26 -17.55 -9.73
N ALA A 42 25.14 -17.43 -10.44
CA ALA A 42 24.18 -18.53 -10.63
C ALA A 42 23.86 -18.72 -12.13
N ARG A 43 24.90 -18.96 -12.95
CA ARG A 43 24.78 -19.03 -14.43
C ARG A 43 24.02 -20.26 -14.96
N ALA A 44 23.97 -21.35 -14.19
CA ALA A 44 23.38 -22.64 -14.62
C ALA A 44 22.34 -23.19 -13.63
N GLY A 45 21.76 -22.34 -12.78
CA GLY A 45 20.81 -22.73 -11.75
C GLY A 45 21.01 -21.94 -10.45
N ALA A 46 19.98 -21.95 -9.59
CA ALA A 46 20.03 -21.27 -8.31
C ALA A 46 21.13 -21.84 -7.40
N CYS A 47 21.79 -20.95 -6.66
CA CYS A 47 22.61 -21.35 -5.52
C CYS A 47 21.69 -21.84 -4.42
N VAL A 48 21.82 -23.08 -3.96
CA VAL A 48 21.05 -23.56 -2.82
C VAL A 48 21.86 -23.36 -1.55
N GLY A 49 21.31 -22.62 -0.60
CA GLY A 49 21.97 -22.32 0.68
C GLY A 49 21.31 -21.14 1.40
N TRP A 50 21.81 -20.84 2.60
CA TRP A 50 21.32 -19.73 3.42
C TRP A 50 22.47 -18.85 3.88
N LEU A 51 22.22 -17.55 3.98
CA LEU A 51 23.19 -16.56 4.45
C LEU A 51 22.99 -16.33 5.94
N ASN A 52 23.82 -16.95 6.78
CA ASN A 52 23.84 -16.64 8.20
C ASN A 52 24.96 -15.65 8.52
N ILE A 53 24.63 -14.35 8.54
CA ILE A 53 25.62 -13.27 8.59
C ILE A 53 25.76 -12.73 10.03
N ASP A 54 26.96 -12.93 10.60
CA ASP A 54 27.34 -12.53 11.96
C ASP A 54 28.31 -11.33 12.01
N LYS A 55 28.58 -10.71 10.86
CA LYS A 55 29.56 -9.63 10.69
C LYS A 55 29.18 -8.72 9.51
N PRO A 56 29.59 -7.45 9.51
CA PRO A 56 29.25 -6.56 8.40
C PRO A 56 29.78 -7.09 7.08
N MET A 57 28.99 -7.03 6.00
CA MET A 57 29.44 -7.40 4.65
C MET A 57 28.48 -6.94 3.56
N THR A 58 28.98 -6.96 2.33
CA THR A 58 28.19 -6.73 1.11
C THR A 58 27.98 -8.05 0.37
N VAL A 59 26.76 -8.32 -0.08
CA VAL A 59 26.40 -9.47 -0.92
C VAL A 59 25.94 -8.96 -2.28
N ILE A 60 26.53 -9.48 -3.36
CA ILE A 60 26.31 -9.00 -4.73
C ILE A 60 25.99 -10.18 -5.65
N GLY A 61 24.94 -10.08 -6.47
CA GLY A 61 24.75 -10.97 -7.60
C GLY A 61 25.57 -10.54 -8.83
N ASP A 62 26.33 -11.46 -9.41
CA ASP A 62 27.35 -11.17 -10.45
C ASP A 62 26.79 -10.61 -11.78
N SER A 63 25.54 -10.92 -12.13
CA SER A 63 24.96 -10.51 -13.43
C SER A 63 23.94 -9.37 -13.36
N GLY A 64 23.80 -8.71 -12.20
CA GLY A 64 22.78 -7.68 -12.02
C GLY A 64 21.39 -8.26 -11.76
N PHE A 65 20.51 -7.41 -11.23
CA PHE A 65 19.06 -7.63 -11.23
C PHE A 65 18.35 -6.38 -11.73
N ASP A 66 17.42 -6.56 -12.67
CA ASP A 66 16.51 -5.51 -13.13
C ASP A 66 15.08 -5.93 -12.76
N PRO A 67 14.40 -5.23 -11.83
CA PRO A 67 13.02 -5.53 -11.46
C PRO A 67 12.06 -5.58 -12.66
N ARG A 68 12.35 -4.83 -13.74
CA ARG A 68 11.54 -4.80 -14.96
C ARG A 68 11.67 -6.06 -15.80
N ARG A 69 12.67 -6.89 -15.52
CA ARG A 69 12.96 -8.16 -16.20
C ARG A 69 12.82 -9.33 -15.23
N TRP A 70 11.74 -9.34 -14.44
CA TRP A 70 11.48 -10.33 -13.40
C TRP A 70 11.64 -11.78 -13.85
N ASP A 71 11.21 -12.10 -15.07
CA ASP A 71 11.24 -13.46 -15.62
C ASP A 71 12.58 -13.85 -16.27
N ALA A 72 13.57 -12.95 -16.29
CA ALA A 72 14.88 -13.24 -16.86
C ALA A 72 15.73 -14.11 -15.92
N ALA A 73 16.70 -14.83 -16.50
CA ALA A 73 17.73 -15.53 -15.74
C ALA A 73 18.50 -14.51 -14.89
N THR A 74 18.42 -14.67 -13.57
CA THR A 74 18.93 -13.73 -12.57
C THR A 74 19.73 -14.47 -11.50
N PRO A 75 20.74 -13.84 -10.87
CA PRO A 75 21.48 -14.45 -9.79
C PRO A 75 20.53 -14.82 -8.66
N THR A 76 20.28 -16.11 -8.47
CA THR A 76 19.27 -16.58 -7.52
C THR A 76 19.95 -17.36 -6.40
N LEU A 77 19.69 -16.96 -5.16
CA LEU A 77 19.95 -17.73 -3.95
C LEU A 77 18.63 -18.34 -3.48
N GLN A 78 18.54 -19.66 -3.57
CA GLN A 78 17.40 -20.43 -3.09
C GLN A 78 17.67 -20.98 -1.70
N ALA A 79 16.80 -20.63 -0.75
CA ALA A 79 16.83 -21.21 0.58
C ALA A 79 16.51 -22.71 0.53
N PRO A 80 17.13 -23.53 1.39
CA PRO A 80 16.65 -24.87 1.66
C PRO A 80 15.23 -24.83 2.25
N ASP A 81 14.47 -25.92 2.06
CA ASP A 81 13.10 -26.01 2.56
C ASP A 81 13.04 -25.79 4.09
N GLY A 82 12.09 -24.98 4.54
CA GLY A 82 11.89 -24.66 5.97
C GLY A 82 12.95 -23.76 6.59
N LEU A 83 13.91 -23.22 5.81
CA LEU A 83 14.96 -22.34 6.30
C LEU A 83 14.85 -20.92 5.71
N PRO A 84 15.33 -19.90 6.43
CA PRO A 84 15.43 -18.55 5.90
C PRO A 84 16.49 -18.46 4.79
N CYS A 85 16.31 -17.51 3.89
CA CYS A 85 17.29 -17.14 2.87
C CYS A 85 18.48 -16.39 3.48
N LEU A 86 18.20 -15.50 4.44
CA LEU A 86 19.15 -14.61 5.10
C LEU A 86 18.77 -14.41 6.56
N THR A 87 19.72 -14.62 7.47
CA THR A 87 19.64 -14.20 8.87
C THR A 87 20.76 -13.23 9.18
N VAL A 88 20.45 -12.11 9.82
CA VAL A 88 21.45 -11.10 10.22
C VAL A 88 21.48 -10.98 11.73
N ALA A 89 22.68 -11.12 12.31
CA ALA A 89 22.88 -11.02 13.75
C ALA A 89 22.66 -9.59 14.27
N PRO A 90 22.34 -9.43 15.57
CA PRO A 90 22.18 -8.11 16.17
C PRO A 90 23.40 -7.21 16.05
N GLY A 91 23.18 -5.93 15.75
CA GLY A 91 24.22 -4.92 15.57
C GLY A 91 25.02 -5.05 14.27
N VAL A 92 24.65 -5.97 13.37
CA VAL A 92 25.33 -6.19 12.10
C VAL A 92 24.64 -5.45 10.97
N ARG A 93 25.43 -4.79 10.13
CA ARG A 93 24.99 -4.17 8.88
C ARG A 93 25.29 -5.04 7.68
N VAL A 94 24.26 -5.35 6.88
CA VAL A 94 24.38 -6.10 5.63
C VAL A 94 23.83 -5.27 4.48
N GLU A 95 24.58 -5.23 3.39
CA GLU A 95 24.17 -4.62 2.14
C GLU A 95 24.00 -5.69 1.08
N VAL A 96 22.81 -5.83 0.50
CA VAL A 96 22.53 -6.80 -0.56
C VAL A 96 22.16 -6.05 -1.84
N ARG A 97 22.75 -6.46 -2.96
CA ARG A 97 22.36 -5.90 -4.26
C ARG A 97 22.37 -6.94 -5.36
N ASP A 98 21.53 -6.67 -6.36
CA ASP A 98 21.56 -7.35 -7.66
C ASP A 98 21.32 -8.86 -7.57
N LEU A 99 20.48 -9.29 -6.62
CA LEU A 99 20.26 -10.70 -6.25
C LEU A 99 18.77 -11.01 -6.13
N VAL A 100 18.37 -12.24 -6.45
CA VAL A 100 17.04 -12.77 -6.15
C VAL A 100 17.15 -13.80 -5.04
N PHE A 101 16.34 -13.63 -3.99
CA PHE A 101 16.10 -14.66 -2.98
C PHE A 101 14.87 -15.48 -3.37
N ALA A 102 14.99 -16.80 -3.29
CA ALA A 102 13.88 -17.71 -3.53
C ALA A 102 13.68 -18.63 -2.32
N SER A 103 12.47 -18.66 -1.77
CA SER A 103 12.05 -19.62 -0.75
C SER A 103 10.68 -20.19 -1.15
N PRO A 104 10.65 -21.19 -2.05
CA PRO A 104 9.39 -21.73 -2.58
C PRO A 104 8.65 -22.65 -1.59
N ARG A 105 9.32 -23.04 -0.49
CA ARG A 105 8.81 -23.95 0.54
C ARG A 105 9.31 -23.51 1.92
N ALA A 106 8.98 -22.28 2.30
CA ALA A 106 9.49 -21.69 3.53
C ALA A 106 8.87 -22.29 4.80
N GLY A 107 7.67 -22.88 4.71
CA GLY A 107 6.91 -23.28 5.89
C GLY A 107 6.66 -22.07 6.78
N ASP A 108 7.03 -22.17 8.06
CA ASP A 108 6.89 -21.09 9.05
C ASP A 108 8.08 -20.11 9.07
N ALA A 109 9.06 -20.26 8.17
CA ALA A 109 10.24 -19.40 8.15
C ALA A 109 10.03 -18.15 7.27
N ALA A 110 10.45 -16.99 7.76
CA ALA A 110 10.62 -15.82 6.90
C ALA A 110 11.85 -15.99 5.99
N CYS A 111 11.84 -15.39 4.79
CA CYS A 111 13.01 -15.45 3.90
C CYS A 111 14.16 -14.58 4.43
N VAL A 112 13.87 -13.38 4.94
CA VAL A 112 14.86 -12.53 5.62
C VAL A 112 14.46 -12.35 7.07
N VAL A 113 15.41 -12.55 7.98
CA VAL A 113 15.24 -12.33 9.42
C VAL A 113 16.35 -11.43 9.95
N GLY A 114 15.98 -10.33 10.60
CA GLY A 114 16.91 -9.45 11.30
C GLY A 114 16.38 -9.05 12.67
N TYR A 115 17.21 -9.23 13.70
CA TYR A 115 16.93 -8.74 15.06
C TYR A 115 17.94 -7.67 15.42
N ASN A 116 17.49 -6.43 15.58
CA ASN A 116 18.29 -5.23 15.82
C ASN A 116 19.48 -5.12 14.86
N ALA A 117 19.23 -5.43 13.59
CA ALA A 117 20.21 -5.45 12.51
C ALA A 117 19.95 -4.30 11.53
N GLU A 118 20.96 -3.94 10.73
CA GLU A 118 20.81 -2.98 9.64
C GLU A 118 20.83 -3.72 8.30
N ILE A 119 19.69 -3.78 7.61
CA ILE A 119 19.53 -4.46 6.34
C ILE A 119 19.26 -3.41 5.27
N VAL A 120 20.17 -3.32 4.30
CA VAL A 120 20.04 -2.42 3.16
C VAL A 120 20.03 -3.25 1.88
N MET A 121 19.01 -3.07 1.04
CA MET A 121 18.85 -3.82 -0.18
C MET A 121 18.55 -2.90 -1.36
N SER A 122 19.28 -3.09 -2.45
CA SER A 122 19.05 -2.34 -3.70
C SER A 122 18.96 -3.29 -4.89
N ARG A 123 17.91 -3.19 -5.70
CA ARG A 123 17.68 -4.10 -6.83
C ARG A 123 17.72 -5.55 -6.36
N VAL A 124 16.82 -5.89 -5.45
CA VAL A 124 16.68 -7.25 -4.92
C VAL A 124 15.29 -7.79 -5.21
N GLY A 125 15.23 -9.06 -5.56
CA GLY A 125 14.00 -9.79 -5.82
C GLY A 125 13.69 -10.81 -4.74
N PHE A 126 12.41 -11.01 -4.43
CA PHE A 126 11.95 -12.08 -3.54
C PHE A 126 10.87 -12.92 -4.21
N ARG A 127 11.07 -14.24 -4.22
CA ARG A 127 10.06 -15.25 -4.57
C ARG A 127 9.82 -16.09 -3.33
N HIS A 128 8.81 -15.74 -2.55
CA HIS A 128 8.58 -16.32 -1.23
C HIS A 128 7.20 -16.98 -1.16
N VAL A 129 7.17 -18.22 -0.66
CA VAL A 129 5.95 -18.97 -0.39
C VAL A 129 6.09 -19.63 0.98
N GLY A 130 5.25 -19.21 1.92
CA GLY A 130 5.30 -19.67 3.31
C GLY A 130 4.22 -19.01 4.15
N ASP A 131 4.13 -19.42 5.40
CA ASP A 131 3.12 -18.91 6.33
C ASP A 131 3.56 -17.59 6.98
N GLU A 132 4.88 -17.35 7.02
CA GLU A 132 5.51 -16.17 7.61
C GLU A 132 5.94 -15.13 6.56
N ALA A 133 6.27 -13.92 7.00
CA ALA A 133 6.62 -12.80 6.13
C ALA A 133 7.81 -13.08 5.20
N ALA A 134 7.87 -12.44 4.04
CA ALA A 134 9.08 -12.51 3.21
C ALA A 134 10.27 -11.83 3.92
N LEU A 135 10.01 -10.69 4.56
CA LEU A 135 10.98 -9.98 5.37
C LEU A 135 10.41 -9.75 6.77
N TYR A 136 11.11 -10.24 7.77
CA TYR A 136 10.83 -10.01 9.17
C TYR A 136 11.99 -9.28 9.83
N VAL A 137 11.74 -8.07 10.32
CA VAL A 137 12.74 -7.24 11.00
C VAL A 137 12.17 -6.75 12.33
N ASP A 138 12.89 -7.02 13.40
CA ASP A 138 12.58 -6.55 14.75
C ASP A 138 13.73 -5.62 15.22
N GLY A 139 13.49 -4.31 15.28
CA GLY A 139 14.48 -3.29 15.60
C GLY A 139 15.43 -2.95 14.45
N GLY A 140 16.40 -2.07 14.70
CA GLY A 140 17.43 -1.71 13.72
C GLY A 140 16.92 -0.87 12.54
N LEU A 141 17.38 -1.20 11.32
CA LEU A 141 17.13 -0.47 10.06
C LEU A 141 16.76 -1.45 8.94
N LEU A 142 15.73 -1.09 8.17
CA LEU A 142 15.38 -1.71 6.90
C LEU A 142 15.30 -0.63 5.80
N ASP A 143 16.25 -0.61 4.87
CA ASP A 143 16.24 0.29 3.70
C ASP A 143 16.15 -0.55 2.41
N LEU A 144 15.00 -0.49 1.74
CA LEU A 144 14.72 -1.20 0.50
C LEU A 144 14.58 -0.22 -0.65
N ARG A 145 15.36 -0.43 -1.72
CA ARG A 145 15.34 0.40 -2.93
C ARG A 145 15.25 -0.46 -4.18
N ASP A 146 14.28 -0.18 -5.04
CA ASP A 146 14.06 -0.94 -6.28
C ASP A 146 13.87 -2.45 -6.00
N VAL A 147 13.09 -2.78 -4.98
CA VAL A 147 12.89 -4.16 -4.51
C VAL A 147 11.55 -4.69 -5.00
N LEU A 148 11.54 -5.91 -5.51
CA LEU A 148 10.31 -6.61 -5.92
C LEU A 148 10.09 -7.84 -5.04
N ILE A 149 8.91 -7.93 -4.43
CA ILE A 149 8.51 -9.02 -3.54
C ILE A 149 7.25 -9.68 -4.11
N ASP A 150 7.42 -10.88 -4.65
CA ASP A 150 6.33 -11.81 -4.91
C ASP A 150 6.23 -12.76 -3.71
N ALA A 151 5.28 -12.48 -2.82
CA ALA A 151 5.11 -13.19 -1.56
C ALA A 151 3.73 -13.83 -1.54
N ARG A 152 3.66 -15.16 -1.48
CA ARG A 152 2.41 -15.90 -1.25
C ARG A 152 2.37 -16.34 0.20
N THR A 153 1.92 -15.41 1.03
CA THR A 153 1.93 -15.54 2.50
C THR A 153 0.53 -15.37 3.07
N VAL A 154 0.26 -16.06 4.19
CA VAL A 154 -0.94 -15.81 5.00
C VAL A 154 -0.74 -14.61 5.95
N SER A 155 0.51 -14.21 6.21
CA SER A 155 0.89 -13.00 6.94
C SER A 155 1.21 -11.82 6.00
N ALA A 156 1.71 -10.72 6.56
CA ALA A 156 2.21 -9.58 5.77
C ALA A 156 3.49 -9.93 5.01
N ALA A 157 3.71 -9.37 3.82
CA ALA A 157 4.95 -9.60 3.07
C ALA A 157 6.18 -9.02 3.79
N ILE A 158 6.02 -7.84 4.40
CA ILE A 158 7.03 -7.18 5.22
C ILE A 158 6.45 -6.96 6.61
N VAL A 159 7.15 -7.47 7.62
CA VAL A 159 6.89 -7.17 9.03
C VAL A 159 8.11 -6.43 9.58
N ALA A 160 7.88 -5.23 10.10
CA ALA A 160 8.91 -4.39 10.69
C ALA A 160 8.44 -3.88 12.06
N ASP A 161 8.91 -4.52 13.13
CA ASP A 161 8.58 -4.14 14.50
C ASP A 161 9.71 -3.30 15.10
N GLY A 162 9.45 -2.04 15.50
CA GLY A 162 10.47 -1.18 16.13
C GLY A 162 11.67 -0.80 15.25
N ALA A 163 11.63 -1.07 13.94
CA ALA A 163 12.69 -0.73 13.00
C ALA A 163 12.50 0.67 12.38
N ALA A 164 13.60 1.34 12.03
CA ALA A 164 13.56 2.46 11.09
C ALA A 164 13.39 1.90 9.67
N VAL A 165 12.35 2.31 8.96
CA VAL A 165 12.02 1.74 7.64
C VAL A 165 12.06 2.80 6.56
N THR A 166 12.77 2.50 5.46
CA THR A 166 12.74 3.26 4.21
C THR A 166 12.40 2.29 3.08
N LEU A 167 11.24 2.49 2.44
CA LEU A 167 10.87 1.77 1.22
C LEU A 167 10.80 2.78 0.08
N TYR A 168 11.63 2.58 -0.95
CA TYR A 168 11.66 3.41 -2.15
C TYR A 168 11.56 2.55 -3.40
N GLU A 169 10.61 2.86 -4.28
CA GLU A 169 10.36 2.06 -5.51
C GLU A 169 10.27 0.55 -5.20
N THR A 170 9.61 0.21 -4.09
CA THR A 170 9.41 -1.18 -3.66
C THR A 170 8.03 -1.66 -4.10
N ALA A 171 7.97 -2.83 -4.71
CA ALA A 171 6.74 -3.46 -5.17
C ALA A 171 6.50 -4.78 -4.42
N VAL A 172 5.30 -4.96 -3.86
CA VAL A 172 4.83 -6.16 -3.17
C VAL A 172 3.60 -6.68 -3.90
N ALA A 173 3.57 -7.97 -4.19
CA ALA A 173 2.44 -8.65 -4.79
C ALA A 173 2.16 -10.00 -4.11
N GLY A 174 0.88 -10.40 -4.12
CA GLY A 174 0.45 -11.76 -3.78
C GLY A 174 0.23 -12.04 -2.29
N ALA A 175 0.68 -11.15 -1.40
CA ALA A 175 0.60 -11.37 0.04
C ALA A 175 -0.79 -11.04 0.58
N GLN A 176 -1.19 -11.72 1.66
CA GLN A 176 -2.45 -11.45 2.35
C GLN A 176 -2.48 -10.01 2.90
N SER A 177 -1.38 -9.53 3.46
CA SER A 177 -1.17 -8.13 3.81
C SER A 177 0.12 -7.61 3.19
N GLY A 178 0.19 -6.31 2.86
CA GLY A 178 1.38 -5.74 2.23
C GLY A 178 2.51 -5.52 3.24
N VAL A 179 2.30 -4.57 4.15
CA VAL A 179 3.29 -4.14 5.15
C VAL A 179 2.63 -4.04 6.52
N ASP A 180 3.22 -4.67 7.54
CA ASP A 180 2.89 -4.48 8.95
C ASP A 180 4.06 -3.78 9.65
N LEU A 181 3.81 -2.57 10.15
CA LEU A 181 4.84 -1.68 10.69
C LEU A 181 4.48 -1.22 12.09
N THR A 182 5.36 -1.49 13.05
CA THR A 182 5.37 -0.80 14.35
C THR A 182 6.52 0.22 14.32
N PRO A 183 6.25 1.51 14.10
CA PRO A 183 7.31 2.49 13.93
C PRO A 183 8.06 2.74 15.25
N ARG A 184 9.39 2.90 15.18
CA ARG A 184 10.18 3.36 16.31
C ARG A 184 9.98 4.85 16.59
N SER A 185 10.42 5.30 17.77
CA SER A 185 10.60 6.72 18.04
C SER A 185 11.76 7.33 17.25
N GLY A 186 11.61 8.62 16.92
CA GLY A 186 12.61 9.40 16.22
C GLY A 186 12.17 9.79 14.81
N ALA A 187 13.07 9.62 13.84
CA ALA A 187 12.79 9.95 12.44
C ALA A 187 11.63 9.10 11.89
N PRO A 188 10.74 9.69 11.06
CA PRO A 188 9.66 8.94 10.46
C PRO A 188 10.16 7.78 9.59
N SER A 189 9.48 6.64 9.65
CA SER A 189 9.60 5.62 8.61
C SER A 189 8.94 6.13 7.32
N THR A 190 9.58 5.92 6.17
CA THR A 190 9.14 6.51 4.89
C THR A 190 8.86 5.45 3.83
N LEU A 191 7.69 5.53 3.20
CA LEU A 191 7.27 4.69 2.09
C LEU A 191 6.99 5.60 0.89
N THR A 192 7.88 5.60 -0.10
CA THR A 192 7.79 6.48 -1.27
C THR A 192 7.78 5.68 -2.56
N SER A 193 6.83 5.97 -3.45
CA SER A 193 6.69 5.24 -4.73
C SER A 193 6.54 3.73 -4.54
N VAL A 194 5.88 3.32 -3.45
CA VAL A 194 5.65 1.91 -3.11
C VAL A 194 4.39 1.39 -3.80
N THR A 195 4.45 0.18 -4.34
CA THR A 195 3.29 -0.52 -4.91
C THR A 195 2.97 -1.75 -4.08
N LEU A 196 1.76 -1.83 -3.52
CA LEU A 196 1.25 -2.97 -2.75
C LEU A 196 0.01 -3.49 -3.47
N ILE A 197 0.08 -4.72 -3.96
CA ILE A 197 -1.03 -5.39 -4.66
C ILE A 197 -1.40 -6.67 -3.91
N GLY A 198 -2.60 -6.69 -3.34
CA GLY A 198 -3.13 -7.84 -2.63
C GLY A 198 -3.39 -9.03 -3.54
N SER A 199 -3.55 -10.22 -2.95
CA SER A 199 -3.82 -11.46 -3.70
C SER A 199 -5.19 -11.50 -4.39
N GLU A 200 -6.08 -10.54 -4.09
CA GLU A 200 -7.47 -10.45 -4.56
C GLU A 200 -8.35 -11.67 -4.22
N GLN A 201 -7.81 -12.66 -3.50
CA GLN A 201 -8.55 -13.83 -3.10
C GLN A 201 -9.45 -13.46 -1.91
N PRO A 202 -10.77 -13.71 -2.00
CA PRO A 202 -11.66 -13.45 -0.88
C PRO A 202 -11.27 -14.35 0.28
N ASN A 203 -10.65 -13.78 1.31
CA ASN A 203 -10.33 -14.53 2.50
C ASN A 203 -11.56 -14.57 3.42
N ASN A 204 -12.35 -15.65 3.30
CA ASN A 204 -13.52 -15.87 4.15
C ASN A 204 -13.13 -16.27 5.59
N PHE A 205 -11.89 -16.76 5.80
CA PHE A 205 -11.39 -17.24 7.08
C PHE A 205 -9.89 -16.98 7.20
N GLY A 206 -9.49 -15.95 7.95
CA GLY A 206 -8.09 -15.60 8.18
C GLY A 206 -7.91 -14.14 8.58
N PRO A 207 -6.67 -13.67 8.77
CA PRO A 207 -6.38 -12.27 9.09
C PRO A 207 -6.91 -11.36 7.97
N ARG A 208 -7.37 -10.16 8.36
CA ARG A 208 -7.89 -9.17 7.41
C ARG A 208 -6.82 -8.84 6.37
N ALA A 209 -7.21 -8.78 5.10
CA ALA A 209 -6.32 -8.37 4.03
C ALA A 209 -6.15 -6.84 4.07
N ILE A 210 -4.99 -6.37 4.51
CA ILE A 210 -4.70 -4.95 4.67
C ILE A 210 -3.43 -4.58 3.89
N GLY A 211 -3.48 -3.48 3.14
CA GLY A 211 -2.33 -3.03 2.38
C GLY A 211 -1.18 -2.58 3.28
N LEU A 212 -1.44 -1.57 4.10
CA LEU A 212 -0.51 -1.05 5.09
C LEU A 212 -1.16 -1.02 6.46
N ILE A 213 -0.56 -1.70 7.44
CA ILE A 213 -0.93 -1.63 8.85
C ILE A 213 0.16 -0.85 9.58
N VAL A 214 -0.22 0.19 10.32
CA VAL A 214 0.67 0.90 11.22
C VAL A 214 0.18 0.75 12.65
N ARG A 215 0.94 0.01 13.46
CA ARG A 215 0.61 -0.31 14.84
C ARG A 215 1.11 0.73 15.82
N ALA A 216 0.52 0.73 17.01
CA ALA A 216 0.99 1.54 18.11
C ALA A 216 2.35 1.03 18.61
N ALA A 217 3.29 1.93 18.79
CA ALA A 217 4.49 1.70 19.58
C ALA A 217 4.35 2.39 20.94
N ARG A 218 5.12 1.96 21.94
CA ARG A 218 5.17 2.63 23.25
C ARG A 218 5.54 4.11 23.15
N ASP A 219 6.40 4.44 22.19
CA ASP A 219 6.99 5.78 22.06
C ASP A 219 6.34 6.65 20.95
N TYR A 220 5.17 6.25 20.43
CA TYR A 220 4.41 6.99 19.41
C TYR A 220 5.23 7.36 18.15
N GLY A 221 5.46 6.38 17.28
CA GLY A 221 6.23 6.56 16.05
C GLY A 221 5.47 7.26 14.92
N GLN A 222 6.22 7.69 13.89
CA GLN A 222 5.69 8.40 12.73
C GLN A 222 5.94 7.61 11.43
N VAL A 223 4.95 7.62 10.53
CA VAL A 223 5.05 6.99 9.21
C VAL A 223 4.59 7.97 8.13
N ALA A 224 5.44 8.20 7.13
CA ALA A 224 5.11 9.02 5.97
C ALA A 224 5.03 8.17 4.70
N VAL A 225 3.87 8.19 4.05
CA VAL A 225 3.58 7.48 2.81
C VAL A 225 3.29 8.51 1.72
N SER A 226 3.97 8.39 0.60
CA SER A 226 3.84 9.33 -0.53
C SER A 226 3.92 8.63 -1.86
N ASN A 227 3.07 9.02 -2.82
CA ASN A 227 3.10 8.45 -4.18
C ASN A 227 2.96 6.92 -4.19
N ALA A 228 2.22 6.34 -3.24
CA ALA A 228 2.05 4.91 -3.15
C ALA A 228 0.85 4.43 -3.97
N LYS A 229 0.88 3.18 -4.44
CA LYS A 229 -0.26 2.47 -5.02
C LYS A 229 -0.59 1.30 -4.10
N ILE A 230 -1.79 1.27 -3.52
CA ILE A 230 -2.23 0.23 -2.58
C ILE A 230 -3.58 -0.33 -3.07
N CYS A 231 -3.58 -1.50 -3.68
CA CYS A 231 -4.77 -2.05 -4.33
C CYS A 231 -5.02 -3.53 -4.04
N GLY A 232 -6.29 -3.94 -4.06
CA GLY A 232 -6.67 -5.34 -3.91
C GLY A 232 -6.70 -5.86 -2.48
N TYR A 233 -6.75 -4.95 -1.49
CA TYR A 233 -6.92 -5.25 -0.06
C TYR A 233 -8.31 -4.84 0.41
N VAL A 234 -8.83 -5.48 1.46
CA VAL A 234 -10.12 -5.11 2.05
C VAL A 234 -10.04 -3.71 2.66
N GLU A 235 -8.95 -3.42 3.39
CA GLU A 235 -8.61 -2.10 3.91
C GLU A 235 -7.28 -1.65 3.29
N GLY A 236 -7.23 -0.45 2.70
CA GLY A 236 -5.99 0.07 2.09
C GLY A 236 -4.93 0.39 3.14
N VAL A 237 -5.26 1.31 4.05
CA VAL A 237 -4.39 1.74 5.16
C VAL A 237 -5.12 1.60 6.48
N ALA A 238 -4.52 0.94 7.47
CA ALA A 238 -5.04 0.84 8.84
C ALA A 238 -4.05 1.45 9.84
N VAL A 239 -4.55 2.30 10.74
CA VAL A 239 -3.75 2.98 11.77
C VAL A 239 -4.28 2.60 13.15
N GLU A 240 -3.46 1.94 13.96
CA GLU A 240 -3.84 1.38 15.27
C GLU A 240 -3.19 2.10 16.47
N GLY A 241 -2.52 3.24 16.25
CA GLY A 241 -2.04 4.12 17.33
C GLY A 241 -0.69 4.79 17.10
N ALA A 242 -0.48 5.33 15.91
CA ALA A 242 0.70 6.10 15.52
C ALA A 242 0.28 7.39 14.79
N SER A 243 1.23 8.27 14.44
CA SER A 243 0.98 9.36 13.48
C SER A 243 1.34 8.90 12.09
N VAL A 244 0.36 8.90 11.19
CA VAL A 244 0.53 8.47 9.80
C VAL A 244 0.12 9.59 8.86
N SER A 245 0.98 9.93 7.91
CA SER A 245 0.62 10.80 6.79
C SER A 245 0.64 10.01 5.50
N VAL A 246 -0.45 10.05 4.74
CA VAL A 246 -0.58 9.44 3.41
C VAL A 246 -0.92 10.54 2.42
N SER A 247 -0.05 10.76 1.44
CA SER A 247 -0.25 11.80 0.44
C SER A 247 -0.02 11.34 -0.99
N ASN A 248 -0.71 11.99 -1.93
CA ASN A 248 -0.55 11.79 -3.37
C ASN A 248 -0.57 10.31 -3.78
N SER A 249 -1.32 9.49 -3.04
CA SER A 249 -1.32 8.03 -3.20
C SER A 249 -2.63 7.56 -3.81
N ARG A 250 -2.59 6.38 -4.44
CA ARG A 250 -3.75 5.71 -5.00
C ARG A 250 -4.09 4.49 -4.16
N ILE A 251 -5.33 4.43 -3.69
CA ILE A 251 -5.87 3.29 -2.95
C ILE A 251 -7.08 2.77 -3.73
N CYS A 252 -7.07 1.49 -4.10
CA CYS A 252 -8.10 0.98 -5.01
C CYS A 252 -8.52 -0.47 -4.75
N LYS A 253 -9.66 -0.87 -5.34
CA LYS A 253 -10.13 -2.26 -5.33
C LYS A 253 -10.21 -2.87 -3.92
N GLY A 254 -10.81 -2.10 -3.01
CA GLY A 254 -11.05 -2.50 -1.62
C GLY A 254 -12.42 -2.07 -1.13
N ASP A 255 -12.73 -2.38 0.12
CA ASP A 255 -13.95 -1.92 0.78
C ASP A 255 -13.74 -0.57 1.47
N LYS A 256 -12.56 -0.38 2.09
CA LYS A 256 -12.22 0.84 2.81
C LYS A 256 -10.88 1.41 2.36
N GLY A 257 -10.81 2.73 2.22
CA GLY A 257 -9.58 3.43 1.81
C GLY A 257 -8.57 3.51 2.94
N ALA A 258 -8.92 4.27 3.99
CA ALA A 258 -8.15 4.37 5.22
C ALA A 258 -9.02 4.19 6.45
N VAL A 259 -8.53 3.46 7.46
CA VAL A 259 -9.22 3.20 8.72
C VAL A 259 -8.32 3.62 9.89
N LEU A 260 -8.81 4.55 10.70
CA LEU A 260 -8.15 5.00 11.91
C LEU A 260 -8.83 4.34 13.12
N TYR A 261 -8.20 3.31 13.68
CA TYR A 261 -8.65 2.68 14.91
C TYR A 261 -8.26 3.51 16.13
N ASN A 262 -7.07 4.13 16.11
CA ASN A 262 -6.58 5.09 17.09
C ASN A 262 -5.35 5.84 16.55
N GLY A 263 -4.97 6.98 17.14
CA GLY A 263 -3.80 7.77 16.75
C GLY A 263 -4.16 8.98 15.87
N GLU A 264 -3.27 9.30 14.93
CA GLU A 264 -3.40 10.45 14.04
C GLU A 264 -3.23 10.06 12.57
N LEU A 265 -4.12 10.57 11.72
CA LEU A 265 -4.06 10.36 10.27
C LEU A 265 -4.11 11.71 9.53
N LEU A 266 -3.07 12.01 8.75
CA LEU A 266 -3.12 13.03 7.71
C LEU A 266 -3.31 12.34 6.36
N PHE A 267 -4.45 12.58 5.71
CA PHE A 267 -4.83 11.93 4.46
C PHE A 267 -5.09 12.99 3.41
N ASP A 268 -4.07 13.26 2.57
CA ASP A 268 -4.01 14.44 1.73
C ASP A 268 -3.81 14.12 0.23
N GLN A 269 -4.65 14.68 -0.64
CA GLN A 269 -4.49 14.60 -2.09
C GLN A 269 -4.43 13.16 -2.64
N ASN A 270 -5.10 12.21 -1.99
CA ASN A 270 -5.14 10.82 -2.42
C ASN A 270 -6.29 10.55 -3.39
N ARG A 271 -6.12 9.52 -4.23
CA ARG A 271 -7.17 8.95 -5.06
C ARG A 271 -7.64 7.65 -4.44
N VAL A 272 -8.88 7.59 -4.01
CA VAL A 272 -9.44 6.45 -3.27
C VAL A 272 -10.64 5.89 -4.02
N ARG A 273 -10.51 4.67 -4.53
CA ARG A 273 -11.60 3.95 -5.21
C ARG A 273 -11.93 2.66 -4.47
N VAL A 274 -12.98 2.71 -3.67
CA VAL A 274 -13.39 1.62 -2.78
C VAL A 274 -14.92 1.50 -2.72
N ASN A 275 -15.42 0.34 -2.30
CA ASN A 275 -16.84 0.01 -2.41
C ASN A 275 -17.71 0.46 -1.22
N GLN A 276 -17.10 0.76 -0.07
CA GLN A 276 -17.85 1.09 1.15
C GLN A 276 -17.48 2.47 1.67
N VAL A 277 -16.31 2.63 2.28
CA VAL A 277 -15.97 3.86 3.02
C VAL A 277 -14.62 4.42 2.60
N GLY A 278 -14.55 5.69 2.21
CA GLY A 278 -13.30 6.35 1.85
C GLY A 278 -12.32 6.42 3.03
N VAL A 279 -12.69 7.18 4.06
CA VAL A 279 -11.96 7.26 5.34
C VAL A 279 -12.93 6.96 6.48
N ALA A 280 -12.56 6.03 7.36
CA ALA A 280 -13.31 5.71 8.56
C ALA A 280 -12.44 5.97 9.80
N ALA A 281 -12.97 6.64 10.83
CA ALA A 281 -12.27 6.80 12.10
C ALA A 281 -13.15 6.30 13.26
N ALA A 282 -12.67 5.26 13.96
CA ALA A 282 -13.30 4.74 15.17
C ALA A 282 -12.87 5.53 16.41
N SER A 283 -11.61 5.96 16.47
CA SER A 283 -11.12 6.88 17.50
C SER A 283 -9.91 7.67 17.00
N GLY A 284 -9.48 8.68 17.75
CA GLY A 284 -8.32 9.51 17.39
C GLY A 284 -8.69 10.68 16.48
N ARG A 285 -7.69 11.22 15.77
CA ARG A 285 -7.86 12.42 14.93
C ARG A 285 -7.45 12.17 13.49
N ALA A 286 -8.32 12.52 12.54
CA ALA A 286 -7.98 12.51 11.12
C ALA A 286 -8.13 13.91 10.49
N VAL A 287 -7.22 14.25 9.58
CA VAL A 287 -7.30 15.41 8.69
C VAL A 287 -7.38 14.88 7.26
N VAL A 288 -8.49 15.16 6.57
CA VAL A 288 -8.81 14.59 5.26
C VAL A 288 -8.98 15.72 4.25
N THR A 289 -7.96 15.96 3.42
CA THR A 289 -7.85 17.16 2.58
C THR A 289 -7.62 16.85 1.12
N GLY A 290 -8.39 17.48 0.22
CA GLY A 290 -8.08 17.45 -1.21
C GLY A 290 -8.14 16.08 -1.88
N ASN A 291 -8.79 15.09 -1.28
CA ASN A 291 -8.84 13.73 -1.81
C ASN A 291 -9.95 13.55 -2.83
N SER A 292 -9.75 12.62 -3.76
CA SER A 292 -10.74 12.15 -4.73
C SER A 292 -11.27 10.79 -4.31
N PHE A 293 -12.55 10.69 -3.94
CA PHE A 293 -13.21 9.44 -3.60
C PHE A 293 -14.12 8.97 -4.73
N ALA A 294 -14.05 7.68 -5.08
CA ALA A 294 -14.85 7.10 -6.16
C ALA A 294 -15.48 5.76 -5.74
N GLY A 295 -16.77 5.58 -6.05
CA GLY A 295 -17.51 4.33 -5.78
C GLY A 295 -17.91 4.10 -4.32
N VAL A 296 -17.61 5.05 -3.43
CA VAL A 296 -17.88 4.96 -2.00
C VAL A 296 -19.37 5.07 -1.69
N ARG A 297 -19.83 4.36 -0.64
CA ARG A 297 -21.15 4.58 -0.04
C ARG A 297 -21.12 5.67 1.01
N ASP A 298 -19.98 5.84 1.67
CA ASP A 298 -19.69 6.96 2.55
C ASP A 298 -18.25 7.45 2.28
N ALA A 299 -18.07 8.75 2.12
CA ALA A 299 -16.73 9.29 1.86
C ALA A 299 -15.91 9.35 3.15
N ILE A 300 -16.54 9.81 4.24
CA ILE A 300 -15.87 10.17 5.48
C ILE A 300 -16.81 9.83 6.64
N TYR A 301 -16.43 8.81 7.42
CA TYR A 301 -17.21 8.30 8.54
C TYR A 301 -16.43 8.44 9.85
N ALA A 302 -17.10 8.93 10.89
CA ALA A 302 -16.54 9.07 12.24
C ALA A 302 -17.47 8.46 13.29
N GLU A 303 -16.93 7.66 14.20
CA GLU A 303 -17.61 7.27 15.43
C GLU A 303 -17.49 8.37 16.50
N GLU A 304 -18.24 8.26 17.60
CA GLU A 304 -18.32 9.27 18.67
C GLU A 304 -16.97 9.64 19.29
N ARG A 305 -16.00 8.72 19.29
CA ARG A 305 -14.66 8.92 19.89
C ARG A 305 -13.63 9.45 18.90
N ALA A 306 -14.02 9.69 17.65
CA ALA A 306 -13.14 10.20 16.61
C ALA A 306 -13.42 11.68 16.31
N THR A 307 -12.40 12.40 15.86
CA THR A 307 -12.54 13.74 15.31
C THR A 307 -11.97 13.77 13.90
N ILE A 308 -12.79 14.16 12.92
CA ILE A 308 -12.34 14.33 11.54
C ILE A 308 -12.46 15.80 11.13
N GLN A 309 -11.37 16.35 10.60
CA GLN A 309 -11.35 17.64 9.91
C GLN A 309 -11.25 17.39 8.41
N ALA A 310 -12.34 17.59 7.70
CA ALA A 310 -12.43 17.34 6.26
C ALA A 310 -12.61 18.66 5.48
N ARG A 311 -11.88 18.82 4.38
CA ARG A 311 -12.09 19.95 3.45
C ARG A 311 -11.63 19.67 2.03
N GLY A 312 -12.34 20.25 1.07
CA GLY A 312 -11.94 20.28 -0.33
C GLY A 312 -11.82 18.90 -0.98
N ASN A 313 -12.54 17.90 -0.47
CA ASN A 313 -12.54 16.56 -1.07
C ASN A 313 -13.58 16.50 -2.19
N SER A 314 -13.33 15.68 -3.21
CA SER A 314 -14.24 15.47 -4.34
C SER A 314 -14.75 14.03 -4.35
N VAL A 315 -16.06 13.84 -4.54
CA VAL A 315 -16.68 12.51 -4.50
C VAL A 315 -17.44 12.19 -5.79
N TRP A 316 -17.10 11.07 -6.40
CA TRP A 316 -17.85 10.43 -7.48
C TRP A 316 -18.54 9.18 -6.94
N SER A 317 -19.84 9.28 -6.64
CA SER A 317 -20.60 8.11 -6.15
C SER A 317 -22.06 8.14 -6.58
N ARG A 318 -22.54 7.01 -7.11
CA ARG A 318 -23.96 6.83 -7.44
C ARG A 318 -24.86 6.72 -6.22
N ASP A 319 -24.32 6.17 -5.14
CA ASP A 319 -25.05 5.93 -3.90
C ASP A 319 -25.07 7.19 -3.03
N LEU A 320 -23.91 7.79 -2.79
CA LEU A 320 -23.74 8.92 -1.88
C LEU A 320 -24.13 10.27 -2.51
N CYS A 321 -23.88 10.47 -3.81
CA CYS A 321 -24.11 11.75 -4.47
C CYS A 321 -25.48 11.91 -5.12
N ARG A 322 -26.43 11.04 -4.76
CA ARG A 322 -27.83 11.19 -5.14
C ARG A 322 -28.44 12.37 -4.36
N PRO A 323 -28.97 13.41 -5.03
CA PRO A 323 -29.54 14.55 -4.33
C PRO A 323 -30.87 14.19 -3.67
N ARG A 324 -31.24 14.98 -2.67
CA ARG A 324 -32.62 15.12 -2.22
C ARG A 324 -33.28 16.28 -2.96
N PHE A 325 -34.58 16.18 -3.19
CA PHE A 325 -35.34 17.23 -3.88
C PHE A 325 -36.14 18.02 -2.85
N GLU A 326 -35.75 19.28 -2.65
CA GLU A 326 -36.39 20.19 -1.71
C GLU A 326 -37.47 21.02 -2.41
N ASN A 327 -38.63 21.13 -1.78
CA ASN A 327 -39.70 21.98 -2.28
C ASN A 327 -39.27 23.45 -2.23
N ARG A 328 -39.36 24.16 -3.36
CA ARG A 328 -39.10 25.60 -3.42
C ARG A 328 -40.38 26.39 -3.63
N TYR A 329 -41.27 25.89 -4.48
CA TYR A 329 -42.56 26.51 -4.74
C TYR A 329 -43.57 25.51 -5.30
N ARG A 330 -44.69 25.28 -4.61
CA ARG A 330 -45.78 24.37 -5.02
C ARG A 330 -45.27 22.96 -5.39
N ASP A 331 -45.20 22.62 -6.66
CA ASP A 331 -44.75 21.34 -7.23
C ASP A 331 -43.34 21.42 -7.84
N ARG A 332 -42.63 22.54 -7.62
CA ARG A 332 -41.29 22.81 -8.14
C ARG A 332 -40.23 22.59 -7.07
N TYR A 333 -39.31 21.69 -7.37
CA TYR A 333 -38.26 21.25 -6.45
C TYR A 333 -36.88 21.60 -7.00
N ALA A 334 -35.94 21.83 -6.07
CA ALA A 334 -34.53 22.01 -6.35
C ALA A 334 -33.75 20.81 -5.79
N PRO A 335 -32.74 20.30 -6.51
CA PRO A 335 -31.83 19.30 -5.97
C PRO A 335 -30.94 19.95 -4.90
N SER A 336 -30.69 19.19 -3.84
CA SER A 336 -29.88 19.56 -2.69
C SER A 336 -29.00 18.37 -2.33
N TRP A 337 -27.72 18.61 -2.05
CA TRP A 337 -26.75 17.58 -1.71
C TRP A 337 -26.29 17.76 -0.27
N ASN A 338 -25.99 16.64 0.39
CA ASN A 338 -25.57 16.65 1.80
C ASN A 338 -24.07 16.93 1.99
N GLY A 339 -23.31 17.20 0.93
CA GLY A 339 -21.84 17.18 0.95
C GLY A 339 -21.16 18.28 1.76
N ASN A 340 -21.72 19.50 1.78
CA ASN A 340 -21.00 20.66 2.31
C ASN A 340 -20.70 20.58 3.81
N ASP A 341 -21.55 19.92 4.60
CA ASP A 341 -21.32 19.72 6.03
C ASP A 341 -20.30 18.61 6.33
N GLY A 342 -20.08 17.70 5.37
CA GLY A 342 -19.15 16.57 5.47
C GLY A 342 -17.72 16.86 4.97
N GLY A 343 -17.45 18.08 4.49
CA GLY A 343 -16.14 18.48 3.99
C GLY A 343 -15.78 17.94 2.60
N TYR A 344 -16.79 17.59 1.79
CA TYR A 344 -16.63 17.09 0.43
C TYR A 344 -17.70 17.59 -0.54
N ASP A 345 -17.37 17.67 -1.83
CA ASP A 345 -18.27 18.07 -2.90
C ASP A 345 -18.55 16.91 -3.84
N CYS A 346 -19.84 16.64 -4.05
CA CYS A 346 -20.30 15.64 -4.99
C CYS A 346 -20.13 16.08 -6.44
N GLN A 347 -19.35 15.30 -7.19
CA GLN A 347 -19.03 15.56 -8.58
C GLN A 347 -20.11 14.96 -9.50
N GLN A 348 -20.55 15.77 -10.46
CA GLN A 348 -21.57 15.40 -11.45
C GLN A 348 -20.96 15.05 -12.81
N THR A 349 -19.68 15.34 -13.02
CA THR A 349 -18.95 14.96 -14.23
C THR A 349 -18.45 13.52 -14.13
N PRO A 350 -18.32 12.81 -15.26
CA PRO A 350 -17.77 11.46 -15.26
C PRO A 350 -16.43 11.39 -14.54
N TYR A 351 -16.18 10.28 -13.83
CA TYR A 351 -14.88 10.07 -13.21
C TYR A 351 -13.78 10.04 -14.30
N PRO A 352 -12.65 10.77 -14.15
CA PRO A 352 -11.66 10.88 -15.22
C PRO A 352 -11.10 9.52 -15.66
N ARG A 353 -11.14 9.25 -16.97
CA ARG A 353 -10.72 7.96 -17.55
C ARG A 353 -9.20 7.75 -17.47
N ASP A 354 -8.44 8.82 -17.55
CA ASP A 354 -6.98 8.84 -17.42
C ASP A 354 -6.49 8.55 -16.00
N TRP A 355 -7.38 8.64 -15.00
CA TRP A 355 -7.08 8.23 -13.62
C TRP A 355 -7.31 6.74 -13.39
N TRP A 356 -7.81 6.03 -14.39
CA TRP A 356 -8.10 4.61 -14.34
C TRP A 356 -6.91 3.82 -14.87
N GLU A 357 -6.44 2.83 -14.09
CA GLU A 357 -5.35 1.95 -14.53
C GLU A 357 -5.75 0.46 -14.48
N ALA A 358 -4.86 -0.43 -14.90
CA ALA A 358 -5.14 -1.85 -15.00
C ALA A 358 -5.60 -2.48 -13.66
N GLU A 359 -5.04 -2.03 -12.54
CA GLU A 359 -5.35 -2.54 -11.20
C GLU A 359 -6.75 -2.11 -10.71
N ASP A 360 -7.38 -1.13 -11.37
CA ASP A 360 -8.76 -0.76 -11.09
C ASP A 360 -9.78 -1.75 -11.68
N GLY A 361 -9.37 -2.59 -12.63
CA GLY A 361 -10.28 -3.46 -13.40
C GLY A 361 -10.94 -2.71 -14.57
N PRO A 362 -12.12 -3.13 -15.05
CA PRO A 362 -12.79 -2.47 -16.18
C PRO A 362 -13.41 -1.13 -15.77
N TYR A 363 -13.25 -0.10 -16.62
CA TYR A 363 -13.81 1.24 -16.36
C TYR A 363 -15.31 1.18 -16.10
N PHE A 364 -15.72 1.83 -15.00
CA PHE A 364 -17.11 2.06 -14.65
C PHE A 364 -17.26 3.49 -14.11
N ASP A 365 -18.18 4.25 -14.70
CA ASP A 365 -18.43 5.61 -14.27
C ASP A 365 -19.19 5.64 -12.94
N GLN A 366 -18.53 6.23 -11.94
CA GLN A 366 -19.01 6.31 -10.57
C GLN A 366 -19.85 7.57 -10.31
N ALA A 367 -19.89 8.53 -11.24
CA ALA A 367 -20.67 9.75 -11.06
C ALA A 367 -22.18 9.45 -11.00
N TYR A 368 -22.89 10.13 -10.10
CA TYR A 368 -24.34 10.28 -10.22
C TYR A 368 -24.61 11.44 -11.17
N VAL A 369 -25.33 11.19 -12.27
CA VAL A 369 -25.68 12.23 -13.24
C VAL A 369 -27.18 12.48 -13.18
N LEU A 370 -27.56 13.75 -12.99
CA LEU A 370 -28.94 14.20 -13.06
C LEU A 370 -29.34 14.58 -14.48
N ASP A 371 -30.45 14.01 -14.94
CA ASP A 371 -31.04 14.41 -16.21
C ASP A 371 -31.40 15.90 -16.20
N GLY A 372 -31.12 16.59 -17.31
CA GLY A 372 -31.38 18.02 -17.49
C GLY A 372 -30.63 18.98 -16.55
N TYR A 373 -29.67 18.51 -15.76
CA TYR A 373 -29.05 19.34 -14.71
C TYR A 373 -28.32 20.57 -15.23
N ASP A 374 -27.63 20.46 -16.37
CA ASP A 374 -26.99 21.60 -17.02
C ASP A 374 -28.00 22.70 -17.37
N ARG A 375 -29.20 22.30 -17.85
CA ARG A 375 -30.29 23.24 -18.15
C ARG A 375 -30.85 23.85 -16.87
N TYR A 376 -31.01 23.05 -15.82
CA TYR A 376 -31.40 23.53 -14.50
C TYR A 376 -30.41 24.57 -13.95
N GLN A 377 -29.10 24.35 -14.06
CA GLN A 377 -28.08 25.30 -13.60
C GLN A 377 -28.10 26.60 -14.42
N GLN A 378 -28.40 26.52 -15.72
CA GLN A 378 -28.62 27.69 -16.57
C GLN A 378 -29.93 28.45 -16.28
N GLY A 379 -30.72 27.97 -15.31
CA GLY A 379 -31.95 28.62 -14.87
C GLY A 379 -33.23 28.15 -15.58
N TYR A 380 -33.16 27.09 -16.40
CA TYR A 380 -34.32 26.54 -17.11
C TYR A 380 -34.98 25.42 -16.32
N GLY A 381 -36.31 25.36 -16.33
CA GLY A 381 -37.06 24.26 -15.71
C GLY A 381 -36.83 24.06 -14.21
N TRP A 382 -37.39 22.98 -13.67
CA TRP A 382 -37.27 22.55 -12.27
C TRP A 382 -37.37 21.03 -12.18
N TYR A 383 -37.23 20.47 -10.98
CA TYR A 383 -37.49 19.05 -10.74
C TYR A 383 -38.83 18.84 -10.05
N ASP A 384 -39.46 17.70 -10.28
CA ASP A 384 -40.57 17.26 -9.44
C ASP A 384 -40.06 16.60 -8.14
N ARG A 385 -40.99 16.14 -7.30
CA ARG A 385 -40.67 15.44 -6.04
C ARG A 385 -39.89 14.14 -6.24
N ALA A 386 -40.09 13.47 -7.38
CA ALA A 386 -39.43 12.20 -7.71
C ALA A 386 -38.04 12.40 -8.35
N GLY A 387 -37.66 13.65 -8.63
CA GLY A 387 -36.39 13.98 -9.26
C GLY A 387 -36.41 13.94 -10.78
N ARG A 388 -37.58 13.97 -11.40
CA ARG A 388 -37.70 14.10 -12.86
C ARG A 388 -37.54 15.57 -13.24
N TYR A 389 -36.69 15.83 -14.24
CA TYR A 389 -36.53 17.16 -14.80
C TYR A 389 -37.76 17.57 -15.62
N ILE A 390 -38.28 18.77 -15.35
CA ILE A 390 -39.39 19.40 -16.06
C ILE A 390 -38.83 20.62 -16.79
N PRO A 391 -38.65 20.57 -18.13
CA PRO A 391 -38.17 21.70 -18.89
C PRO A 391 -39.23 22.82 -18.93
N ASP A 392 -38.82 24.05 -18.66
CA ASP A 392 -39.62 25.25 -18.91
C ASP A 392 -38.69 26.39 -19.35
N ASP A 393 -38.93 26.89 -20.56
CA ASP A 393 -38.13 27.95 -21.19
C ASP A 393 -38.72 29.34 -20.97
N ARG A 394 -39.96 29.40 -20.47
CA ARG A 394 -40.73 30.65 -20.28
C ARG A 394 -40.28 31.42 -19.06
N TYR A 395 -39.89 30.72 -17.99
CA TYR A 395 -39.45 31.30 -16.73
C TYR A 395 -38.01 30.89 -16.45
N ARG A 396 -37.10 31.87 -16.37
CA ARG A 396 -35.66 31.63 -16.24
C ARG A 396 -35.10 32.12 -14.90
N GLY A 397 -33.95 31.59 -14.51
CA GLY A 397 -33.26 31.99 -13.29
C GLY A 397 -34.15 31.79 -12.07
N ASP A 398 -34.34 32.82 -11.26
CA ASP A 398 -35.21 32.75 -10.08
C ASP A 398 -36.71 32.91 -10.37
N ASP A 399 -37.08 33.39 -11.57
CA ASP A 399 -38.50 33.58 -11.93
C ASP A 399 -39.24 32.25 -12.07
N ARG A 400 -38.50 31.16 -12.31
CA ARG A 400 -39.01 29.78 -12.28
C ARG A 400 -39.63 29.39 -10.94
N TRP A 401 -39.44 30.18 -9.88
CA TRP A 401 -40.05 29.94 -8.57
C TRP A 401 -41.28 30.80 -8.30
N ARG A 402 -41.53 31.86 -9.07
CA ARG A 402 -42.43 32.95 -8.64
C ARG A 402 -43.79 32.97 -9.34
N ARG A 403 -43.94 32.36 -10.52
CA ARG A 403 -45.22 32.32 -11.25
C ARG A 403 -45.43 31.00 -12.01
N GLY A 404 -46.48 30.28 -11.61
CA GLY A 404 -47.18 29.29 -12.43
C GLY A 404 -48.55 29.87 -12.75
N GLY A 405 -48.58 30.80 -13.71
CA GLY A 405 -49.80 31.46 -14.15
C GLY A 405 -50.67 30.50 -14.94
N TRP A 406 -51.94 30.50 -14.57
CA TRP A 406 -53.07 29.86 -15.23
C TRP A 406 -53.06 30.10 -16.74
N PHE A 407 -53.28 29.03 -17.49
CA PHE A 407 -54.13 29.03 -18.68
C PHE A 407 -55.07 27.84 -18.57
#